data_AF-A0A484B0Z8-F1
#
_entry.id   AF-A0A484B0Z8-F1
#
_cell.length_a   1.000
_cell.length_b   1.000
_cell.length_c   1.000
_cell.angle_alpha   90.00
_cell.angle_beta   90.00
_cell.angle_gamma   90.00
#
_symmetry.space_group_name_H-M   'P 1'
#
loop_
_entity.id
_entity.type
_entity.pdbx_description
1 polymer ?
#
loop_
_entity_poly.entity_id
_entity_poly.type
_entity_poly.pdbx_seq_one_letter_code
_entity_poly.pdbx_strand_id
1 'polypeptide(L)'
;MGDKGKSCECTLEAKVLFFCIWIIVTGLVSALIIGSLIPLVIEQKQEYLWFYITLVVLAVVEMVAGSCMTLAYYKKIAWLFMVGLVLSSLYPYCAFAFVVPLVIHIIFTIFACQYYIKMQSEALAKNFA
;
A
#
# COMPACT_ATOMS: atom_id res chain seq x y z
N MET A 1 -21.61 -16.78 -35.47
CA MET A 1 -20.47 -15.92 -35.85
C MET A 1 -19.84 -15.37 -34.58
N GLY A 2 -18.65 -15.88 -34.23
CA GLY A 2 -17.62 -15.21 -33.45
C GLY A 2 -17.98 -14.67 -32.07
N ASP A 3 -17.86 -15.52 -31.06
CA ASP A 3 -17.57 -15.14 -29.68
C ASP A 3 -16.31 -14.24 -29.65
N LYS A 4 -16.51 -12.92 -29.51
CA LYS A 4 -15.42 -11.97 -29.29
C LYS A 4 -15.15 -11.94 -27.80
N GLY A 5 -14.17 -12.73 -27.39
CA GLY A 5 -13.67 -12.81 -26.03
C GLY A 5 -13.60 -11.43 -25.37
N LYS A 6 -14.37 -11.27 -24.28
CA LYS A 6 -14.19 -10.16 -23.35
C LYS A 6 -12.74 -10.22 -22.88
N SER A 7 -11.92 -9.30 -23.34
CA SER A 7 -10.61 -9.08 -22.72
C SER A 7 -10.87 -8.85 -21.24
N CYS A 8 -10.39 -9.74 -20.37
CA CYS A 8 -10.41 -9.58 -18.92
C CYS A 8 -9.43 -8.46 -18.53
N GLU A 9 -9.61 -7.25 -19.06
CA GLU A 9 -8.81 -6.11 -18.66
C GLU A 9 -9.19 -5.76 -17.23
N CYS A 10 -8.25 -5.99 -16.32
CA CYS A 10 -8.39 -5.65 -14.92
C CYS A 10 -8.64 -4.14 -14.82
N THR A 11 -9.83 -3.75 -14.34
CA THR A 11 -10.23 -2.33 -14.24
C THR A 11 -9.27 -1.58 -13.31
N LEU A 12 -9.12 -0.26 -13.51
CA LEU A 12 -8.30 0.59 -12.64
C LEU A 12 -8.69 0.42 -11.15
N GLU A 13 -9.99 0.27 -10.90
CA GLU A 13 -10.56 0.04 -9.57
C GLU A 13 -10.10 -1.28 -8.94
N ALA A 14 -10.10 -2.37 -9.72
CA ALA A 14 -9.61 -3.67 -9.25
C ALA A 14 -8.11 -3.65 -8.96
N LYS A 15 -7.31 -2.95 -9.79
CA LYS A 15 -5.86 -2.77 -9.55
C LYS A 15 -5.58 -2.00 -8.26
N VAL A 16 -6.36 -0.95 -7.98
CA VAL A 16 -6.23 -0.16 -6.75
C VAL A 16 -6.68 -0.95 -5.54
N LEU A 17 -7.78 -1.68 -5.62
CA LEU A 17 -8.23 -2.53 -4.52
C LEU A 17 -7.19 -3.60 -4.20
N PHE A 18 -6.60 -4.23 -5.23
CA PHE A 18 -5.48 -5.14 -5.05
C PHE A 18 -4.31 -4.46 -4.35
N PHE A 19 -3.93 -3.25 -4.76
CA PHE A 19 -2.85 -2.50 -4.13
C PHE A 19 -3.11 -2.21 -2.65
N CYS A 20 -4.33 -1.78 -2.30
CA CYS A 20 -4.71 -1.55 -0.91
C CYS A 20 -4.57 -2.81 -0.05
N ILE A 21 -5.06 -3.96 -0.55
CA ILE A 21 -4.93 -5.25 0.13
C ILE A 21 -3.47 -5.69 0.21
N TRP A 22 -2.72 -5.51 -0.88
CA TRP A 22 -1.30 -5.83 -0.96
C TRP A 22 -0.51 -5.12 0.14
N ILE A 23 -0.70 -3.81 0.31
CA ILE A 23 -0.05 -2.99 1.36
C ILE A 23 -0.36 -3.53 2.76
N ILE A 24 -1.62 -3.92 3.03
CA ILE A 24 -2.02 -4.48 4.33
C ILE A 24 -1.30 -5.81 4.57
N VAL A 25 -1.29 -6.68 3.56
CA VAL A 25 -0.68 -8.01 3.65
C VAL A 25 0.83 -7.91 3.80
N THR A 26 1.50 -7.06 3.04
CA THR A 26 2.95 -6.87 3.15
C THR A 26 3.32 -6.29 4.50
N GLY A 27 2.61 -5.26 4.98
CA GLY A 27 2.84 -4.69 6.31
C GLY A 27 2.66 -5.73 7.42
N LEU A 28 1.62 -6.57 7.34
CA LEU A 28 1.37 -7.64 8.32
C LEU A 28 2.47 -8.71 8.30
N VAL A 29 2.80 -9.22 7.12
CA VAL A 29 3.84 -10.25 6.96
C VAL A 29 5.19 -9.72 7.45
N SER A 30 5.54 -8.49 7.09
CA SER A 30 6.75 -7.82 7.55
C SER A 30 6.78 -7.63 9.06
N ALA A 31 5.70 -7.16 9.67
CA ALA A 31 5.62 -6.98 11.12
C ALA A 31 5.81 -8.31 11.87
N LEU A 32 5.20 -9.40 11.38
CA LEU A 32 5.34 -10.73 11.97
C LEU A 32 6.76 -11.28 11.82
N ILE A 33 7.35 -11.21 10.62
CA ILE A 33 8.71 -11.71 10.37
C ILE A 33 9.73 -10.93 11.19
N ILE A 34 9.75 -9.60 11.07
CA ILE A 34 10.73 -8.75 11.74
C ILE A 34 10.50 -8.79 13.26
N GLY A 35 9.24 -8.76 13.71
CA GLY A 35 8.89 -8.88 15.13
C GLY A 35 9.38 -10.19 15.76
N SER A 36 9.28 -11.31 15.02
CA SER A 36 9.79 -12.61 15.49
C SER A 36 11.33 -12.67 15.60
N LEU A 37 12.05 -11.79 14.89
CA LEU A 37 13.51 -11.72 14.94
C LEU A 37 14.02 -10.85 16.09
N ILE A 38 13.19 -9.99 16.69
CA ILE A 38 13.60 -9.08 17.78
C ILE A 38 14.24 -9.84 18.96
N PRO A 39 13.67 -10.94 19.49
CA PRO A 39 14.29 -11.67 20.60
C PRO A 39 15.70 -12.17 20.28
N LEU A 40 15.92 -12.67 19.06
CA LEU A 40 17.25 -13.14 18.61
C LEU A 40 18.25 -11.99 18.51
N VAL A 41 17.81 -10.80 18.06
CA VAL A 41 18.65 -9.61 17.97
C VAL A 41 19.03 -9.09 19.36
N ILE A 42 18.11 -9.16 20.33
CA ILE A 42 18.38 -8.80 21.73
C ILE A 42 19.51 -9.66 22.32
N GLU A 43 19.51 -10.97 22.04
CA GLU A 43 20.53 -11.89 22.55
C GLU A 43 21.88 -11.77 21.84
N GLN A 44 21.88 -11.54 20.53
CA GLN A 44 23.11 -11.61 19.72
C GLN A 44 23.76 -10.25 19.44
N LYS A 45 22.97 -9.20 19.14
CA LYS A 45 23.47 -7.91 18.61
C LYS A 45 22.58 -6.71 18.93
N GLN A 46 22.68 -6.21 20.16
CA GLN A 46 21.95 -5.03 20.66
C GLN A 46 22.12 -3.76 19.81
N GLU A 47 23.25 -3.60 19.10
CA GLU A 47 23.52 -2.43 18.24
C GLU A 47 22.49 -2.24 17.12
N TYR A 48 21.85 -3.34 16.66
CA TYR A 48 20.85 -3.30 15.60
C TYR A 48 19.41 -3.29 16.12
N LEU A 49 19.19 -3.39 17.44
CA LEU A 49 17.85 -3.50 18.02
C LEU A 49 16.94 -2.34 17.59
N TRP A 50 17.44 -1.11 17.68
CA TRP A 50 16.69 0.09 17.28
C TRP A 50 16.30 0.07 15.80
N PHE A 51 17.17 -0.42 14.93
CA PHE A 51 16.87 -0.56 13.52
C PHE A 51 15.71 -1.53 13.28
N TYR A 52 15.71 -2.69 13.92
CA TYR A 52 14.61 -3.67 13.81
C TYR A 52 13.29 -3.12 14.39
N ILE A 53 13.34 -2.40 15.52
CA ILE A 53 12.16 -1.74 16.09
C ILE A 53 11.59 -0.71 15.11
N THR A 54 12.43 0.14 14.52
CA THR A 54 11.99 1.12 13.51
C THR A 54 11.33 0.43 12.31
N LEU A 55 11.90 -0.68 11.82
CA LEU A 55 11.30 -1.43 10.72
C LEU A 55 9.93 -2.03 11.08
N VAL A 56 9.74 -2.53 12.31
CA VAL A 56 8.42 -3.00 12.77
C VAL A 56 7.42 -1.85 12.83
N VAL A 57 7.82 -0.70 13.35
CA VAL A 57 6.95 0.50 13.41
C VAL A 57 6.53 0.91 12.00
N LEU A 58 7.47 0.96 11.05
CA LEU A 58 7.15 1.30 9.66
C LEU A 58 6.23 0.25 9.00
N ALA A 59 6.38 -1.05 9.32
CA ALA A 59 5.49 -2.09 8.83
C ALA A 59 4.05 -1.92 9.35
N VAL A 60 3.90 -1.52 10.63
CA VAL A 60 2.58 -1.18 11.19
C VAL A 60 2.00 0.08 10.53
N VAL A 61 2.81 1.10 10.27
CA VAL A 61 2.38 2.29 9.51
C VAL A 61 1.91 1.91 8.11
N GLU A 62 2.57 0.97 7.45
CA GLU A 62 2.17 0.45 6.14
C GLU A 62 0.78 -0.22 6.22
N MET A 63 0.51 -1.06 7.24
CA MET A 63 -0.82 -1.64 7.44
C MET A 63 -1.91 -0.59 7.63
N VAL A 64 -1.63 0.46 8.42
CA VAL A 64 -2.55 1.58 8.64
C VAL A 64 -2.80 2.33 7.34
N ALA A 65 -1.74 2.57 6.55
CA ALA A 65 -1.82 3.21 5.26
C ALA A 65 -2.74 2.46 4.30
N GLY A 66 -2.54 1.14 4.13
CA GLY A 66 -3.39 0.30 3.29
C GLY A 66 -4.85 0.25 3.78
N SER A 67 -5.07 0.26 5.10
CA SER A 67 -6.40 0.35 5.70
C SER A 67 -7.09 1.68 5.41
N CYS A 68 -6.37 2.81 5.53
CA CYS A 68 -6.86 4.13 5.15
C CYS A 68 -7.22 4.21 3.67
N MET A 69 -6.36 3.70 2.78
CA MET A 69 -6.64 3.64 1.34
C MET A 69 -7.87 2.79 1.03
N THR A 70 -8.03 1.64 1.70
CA THR A 70 -9.21 0.78 1.57
C THR A 70 -10.49 1.50 2.01
N LEU A 71 -10.47 2.14 3.18
CA LEU A 71 -11.61 2.91 3.69
C LEU A 71 -11.96 4.06 2.74
N ALA A 72 -10.95 4.77 2.25
CA ALA A 72 -11.10 5.88 1.32
C ALA A 72 -11.66 5.43 -0.03
N TYR A 73 -11.27 4.24 -0.51
CA TYR A 73 -11.81 3.62 -1.71
C TYR A 73 -13.31 3.37 -1.59
N TYR A 74 -13.77 2.75 -0.49
CA TYR A 74 -15.19 2.47 -0.27
C TYR A 74 -16.02 3.72 0.01
N LYS A 75 -15.50 4.66 0.79
CA LYS A 75 -16.19 5.92 1.14
C LYS A 75 -16.04 7.03 0.11
N LYS A 76 -15.29 6.79 -0.97
CA LYS A 76 -14.96 7.76 -2.02
C LYS A 76 -14.36 9.07 -1.47
N ILE A 77 -13.47 8.98 -0.47
CA ILE A 77 -12.81 10.14 0.18
C ILE A 77 -11.41 10.35 -0.40
N ALA A 78 -11.26 11.29 -1.34
CA ALA A 78 -10.01 11.46 -2.08
C ALA A 78 -8.80 11.83 -1.20
N TRP A 79 -8.95 12.77 -0.27
CA TRP A 79 -7.83 13.23 0.58
C TRP A 79 -7.28 12.10 1.47
N LEU A 80 -8.17 11.25 2.02
CA LEU A 80 -7.78 10.12 2.86
C LEU A 80 -7.04 9.05 2.04
N PHE A 81 -7.42 8.87 0.78
CA PHE A 81 -6.73 7.98 -0.15
C PHE A 81 -5.29 8.48 -0.41
N MET A 82 -5.10 9.79 -0.61
CA MET A 82 -3.78 10.38 -0.81
C MET A 82 -2.90 10.27 0.43
N VAL A 83 -3.45 10.50 1.63
CA VAL A 83 -2.72 10.34 2.90
C VAL A 83 -2.25 8.90 3.07
N GLY A 84 -3.14 7.92 2.83
CA GLY A 84 -2.78 6.51 2.87
C GLY A 84 -1.69 6.17 1.83
N LEU A 85 -1.80 6.69 0.60
CA LEU A 85 -0.82 6.45 -0.45
C LEU A 85 0.58 6.98 -0.07
N VAL A 86 0.67 8.20 0.48
CA VAL A 86 1.94 8.77 0.96
C VAL A 86 2.52 7.93 2.10
N LEU A 87 1.72 7.56 3.10
CA LEU A 87 2.17 6.74 4.22
C LEU A 87 2.66 5.36 3.78
N SER A 88 2.01 4.75 2.77
CA SER A 88 2.39 3.42 2.27
C SER A 88 3.78 3.37 1.64
N SER A 89 4.31 4.53 1.21
CA SER A 89 5.61 4.61 0.55
C SER A 89 6.81 4.56 1.51
N LEU A 90 6.61 4.86 2.80
CA LEU A 90 7.72 4.98 3.76
C LEU A 90 8.42 3.64 4.01
N TYR A 91 7.64 2.57 4.19
CA TYR A 91 8.17 1.24 4.46
C TYR A 91 8.99 0.65 3.29
N PRO A 92 8.48 0.56 2.04
CA PRO A 92 9.23 -0.03 0.93
C PRO A 92 10.53 0.71 0.61
N TYR A 93 10.60 2.03 0.83
CA TYR A 93 11.84 2.80 0.70
C TYR A 93 12.83 2.58 1.86
N CYS A 94 12.40 2.15 3.03
CA CYS A 94 13.31 1.79 4.12
C CYS A 94 13.72 0.32 4.05
N ALA A 95 12.83 -0.56 3.57
CA ALA A 95 13.04 -2.00 3.43
C ALA A 95 13.65 -2.38 2.05
N PHE A 96 14.56 -1.54 1.52
CA PHE A 96 15.19 -1.62 0.18
C PHE A 96 15.84 -2.97 -0.19
N ALA A 97 15.96 -3.90 0.76
CA ALA A 97 16.51 -5.23 0.54
C ALA A 97 15.71 -6.07 -0.48
N PHE A 98 14.45 -5.73 -0.74
CA PHE A 98 13.59 -6.48 -1.66
C PHE A 98 13.23 -5.67 -2.91
N VAL A 99 14.03 -5.80 -3.97
CA VAL A 99 13.85 -5.11 -5.27
C VAL A 99 12.48 -5.40 -5.90
N VAL A 100 11.99 -6.65 -5.81
CA VAL A 100 10.74 -7.08 -6.45
C VAL A 100 9.49 -6.41 -5.82
N PRO A 101 9.30 -6.43 -4.49
CA PRO A 101 8.25 -5.65 -3.82
C PRO A 101 8.28 -4.15 -4.15
N LEU A 102 9.47 -3.55 -4.27
CA LEU A 102 9.60 -2.13 -4.57
C LEU A 102 9.09 -1.78 -5.98
N VAL A 103 9.46 -2.58 -7.00
CA VAL A 103 8.99 -2.38 -8.38
C VAL A 103 7.48 -2.55 -8.48
N ILE A 104 6.94 -3.59 -7.84
CA ILE A 104 5.49 -3.82 -7.76
C ILE A 104 4.81 -2.60 -7.13
N HIS A 105 5.34 -2.12 -6.00
CA HIS A 105 4.79 -0.97 -5.29
C HIS A 105 4.74 0.27 -6.19
N ILE A 106 5.83 0.61 -6.89
CA ILE A 106 5.89 1.75 -7.80
C ILE A 106 4.82 1.67 -8.90
N ILE A 107 4.67 0.51 -9.55
CA ILE A 107 3.69 0.30 -10.63
C ILE A 107 2.28 0.54 -10.11
N PHE A 108 1.95 -0.01 -8.94
CA PHE A 108 0.62 0.17 -8.35
C PHE A 108 0.39 1.57 -7.78
N THR A 109 1.42 2.27 -7.31
CA THR A 109 1.35 3.68 -6.95
C THR A 109 0.92 4.52 -8.15
N ILE A 110 1.43 4.25 -9.36
CA ILE A 110 1.02 4.96 -10.59
C ILE A 110 -0.48 4.77 -10.83
N PHE A 111 -0.99 3.53 -10.74
CA PHE A 111 -2.43 3.25 -10.89
C PHE A 111 -3.26 3.92 -9.80
N ALA A 112 -2.77 3.94 -8.56
CA ALA A 112 -3.45 4.60 -7.46
C ALA A 112 -3.50 6.14 -7.64
N CYS A 113 -2.44 6.76 -8.17
CA CYS A 113 -2.45 8.18 -8.55
C CYS A 113 -3.47 8.48 -9.65
N GLN A 114 -3.56 7.63 -10.69
CA GLN A 114 -4.59 7.77 -11.73
C GLN A 114 -6.01 7.68 -11.15
N TYR A 115 -6.21 6.78 -10.19
CA TYR A 115 -7.51 6.64 -9.51
C TYR A 115 -7.84 7.84 -8.60
N TYR A 116 -6.85 8.41 -7.90
CA TYR A 116 -7.04 9.63 -7.12
C TYR A 116 -7.53 10.80 -7.99
N ILE A 117 -6.95 11.00 -9.18
CA ILE A 117 -7.39 12.03 -10.14
C ILE A 117 -8.85 11.77 -10.56
N LYS A 118 -9.21 10.51 -10.85
CA LYS A 118 -10.59 10.12 -11.15
C LYS A 118 -11.53 10.50 -10.00
N MET A 119 -11.20 10.15 -8.76
CA MET A 119 -12.01 10.49 -7.59
C MET A 119 -12.19 12.00 -7.40
N GLN A 120 -11.13 12.78 -7.61
CA GLN A 120 -11.18 14.23 -7.50
C GLN A 120 -12.08 14.86 -8.58
N SER A 121 -11.99 14.36 -9.82
CA SER A 121 -12.85 14.82 -10.92
C SER A 121 -14.33 14.52 -10.68
N GLU A 122 -14.65 13.32 -10.14
CA GLU A 122 -16.02 12.92 -9.79
C GLU A 122 -16.58 13.76 -8.64
N ALA A 123 -15.75 14.06 -7.63
CA ALA A 123 -16.14 14.93 -6.53
C ALA A 123 -16.43 16.36 -7.00
N LEU A 124 -15.61 16.89 -7.91
CA LEU A 124 -15.82 18.21 -8.51
C LEU A 124 -17.12 18.25 -9.33
N ALA A 125 -17.36 17.25 -10.17
CA ALA A 125 -18.58 17.16 -10.99
C ALA A 125 -19.85 17.16 -10.13
N LYS A 126 -19.84 16.50 -8.96
CA LYS A 126 -20.95 16.52 -8.00
C LYS A 126 -21.21 17.88 -7.33
N ASN A 127 -20.21 18.76 -7.27
CA ASN A 127 -20.38 20.09 -6.68
C ASN A 127 -20.97 21.10 -7.68
N PHE A 128 -21.01 20.76 -8.98
CA PHE A 128 -21.55 21.59 -10.05
C PHE A 128 -22.86 21.05 -10.66
N ALA A 129 -23.38 19.93 -10.13
CA ALA A 129 -24.65 19.31 -10.51
C ALA A 129 -25.70 19.53 -9.41
#